data_AF-A0A7K1TN51-F1
#
_entry.id   AF-A0A7K1TN51-F1
#
_cell.length_a   1.000
_cell.length_b   1.000
_cell.length_c   1.000
_cell.angle_alpha   90.00
_cell.angle_beta   90.00
_cell.angle_gamma   90.00
#
_symmetry.space_group_name_H-M   'P 1'
#
loop_
_entity.id
_entity.type
_entity.pdbx_description
1 polymer ?
#
loop_
_entity_poly.entity_id
_entity_poly.type
_entity_poly.pdbx_seq_one_letter_code
_entity_poly.pdbx_strand_id
1 'polypeptide(L)'
;MDQDNARFTAWSDELRRVHGRLREALRVTREALAAGEQAAPATRDLLLYCRGFCSALDSHHRGEDRSLFPAIEREHPGLAPVLRKLEQDHSMMAHLIGGLQTAVDSDAAPADLSRHLDGLGAIMESHFRFEERRLLTVLDTLATDAAPRDALGTL
;
A
#
# COMPACT_ATOMS: atom_id res chain seq x y z
N MET A 1 -23.23 -9.20 -31.14
CA MET A 1 -23.05 -7.87 -30.52
C MET A 1 -23.15 -8.08 -29.01
N ASP A 2 -22.12 -7.64 -28.29
CA ASP A 2 -22.05 -7.41 -26.84
C ASP A 2 -21.97 -8.58 -25.84
N GLN A 3 -20.86 -9.33 -25.83
CA GLN A 3 -20.39 -10.01 -24.60
C GLN A 3 -18.87 -10.02 -24.33
N ASP A 4 -18.00 -9.47 -25.19
CA ASP A 4 -16.54 -9.56 -24.98
C ASP A 4 -15.88 -8.31 -24.35
N ASN A 5 -16.63 -7.24 -24.07
CA ASN A 5 -16.05 -5.99 -23.54
C ASN A 5 -16.16 -5.85 -22.00
N ALA A 6 -16.62 -6.89 -21.30
CA ALA A 6 -16.96 -6.84 -19.87
C ALA A 6 -15.83 -7.28 -18.92
N ARG A 7 -14.58 -7.35 -19.39
CA ARG A 7 -13.42 -7.68 -18.56
C ARG A 7 -12.27 -6.67 -18.59
N PHE A 8 -12.55 -5.43 -18.99
CA PHE A 8 -11.78 -4.31 -18.46
C PHE A 8 -12.11 -4.21 -16.97
N THR A 9 -11.39 -4.98 -16.14
CA THR A 9 -11.25 -4.54 -14.76
C THR A 9 -10.66 -3.15 -14.86
N ALA A 10 -11.35 -2.14 -14.35
CA ALA A 10 -10.80 -0.80 -14.23
C ALA A 10 -9.67 -0.87 -13.18
N TRP A 11 -8.50 -1.36 -13.60
CA TRP A 11 -7.31 -1.53 -12.77
C TRP A 11 -6.93 -0.21 -12.09
N SER A 12 -7.13 0.90 -12.81
CA SER A 12 -6.99 2.25 -12.29
C SER A 12 -7.91 2.54 -11.09
N ASP A 13 -9.17 2.12 -11.17
CA ASP A 13 -10.13 2.26 -10.07
C ASP A 13 -9.78 1.33 -8.90
N GLU A 14 -9.35 0.09 -9.15
CA GLU A 14 -8.98 -0.81 -8.06
C GLU A 14 -7.72 -0.35 -7.33
N LEU A 15 -6.70 0.14 -8.06
CA LEU A 15 -5.50 0.73 -7.46
C LEU A 15 -5.88 1.90 -6.55
N ARG A 16 -6.68 2.84 -7.05
CA ARG A 16 -7.19 3.97 -6.25
C ARG A 16 -7.97 3.53 -5.02
N ARG A 17 -8.79 2.47 -5.14
CA ARG A 17 -9.54 1.91 -4.00
C ARG A 17 -8.62 1.33 -2.95
N VAL A 18 -7.62 0.55 -3.35
CA VAL A 18 -6.61 0.00 -2.43
C VAL A 18 -5.83 1.13 -1.74
N HIS A 19 -5.34 2.13 -2.48
CA HIS A 19 -4.66 3.29 -1.88
C HIS A 19 -5.57 4.04 -0.90
N GLY A 20 -6.84 4.23 -1.25
CA GLY A 20 -7.83 4.85 -0.35
C GLY A 20 -8.00 4.07 0.96
N ARG A 21 -8.13 2.73 0.88
CA ARG A 21 -8.20 1.86 2.07
C ARG A 21 -6.93 1.90 2.90
N LEU A 22 -5.75 1.95 2.28
CA LEU A 22 -4.46 2.05 2.99
C LEU A 22 -4.30 3.38 3.72
N ARG A 23 -4.70 4.50 3.09
CA ARG A 23 -4.75 5.82 3.75
C ARG A 23 -5.67 5.81 4.96
N GLU A 24 -6.84 5.17 4.83
CA GLU A 24 -7.79 5.05 5.92
C GLU A 24 -7.26 4.17 7.07
N ALA A 25 -6.65 3.03 6.75
CA ALA A 25 -6.02 2.16 7.75
C ALA A 25 -4.91 2.87 8.53
N LEU A 26 -4.09 3.69 7.87
CA LEU A 26 -3.09 4.53 8.53
C LEU A 26 -3.74 5.57 9.45
N ARG A 27 -4.81 6.24 9.00
CA ARG A 27 -5.56 7.21 9.80
C ARG A 27 -6.10 6.57 11.08
N VAL A 28 -6.79 5.44 10.96
CA VAL A 28 -7.34 4.69 12.10
C VAL A 28 -6.24 4.25 13.06
N THR A 29 -5.10 3.81 12.54
CA THR A 29 -3.94 3.42 13.38
C THR A 29 -3.40 4.60 14.20
N ARG A 30 -3.28 5.80 13.58
CA ARG A 30 -2.86 7.02 14.28
C ARG A 30 -3.87 7.48 15.34
N GLU A 31 -5.16 7.36 15.06
CA GLU A 31 -6.21 7.70 16.01
C GLU A 31 -6.24 6.76 17.22
N ALA A 32 -6.05 5.46 16.99
CA ALA A 32 -5.92 4.48 18.06
C ALA A 32 -4.69 4.77 18.94
N LEU A 33 -3.57 5.18 18.35
CA LEU A 33 -2.37 5.59 19.09
C LEU A 33 -2.64 6.82 19.97
N ALA A 34 -3.25 7.87 19.41
CA ALA A 34 -3.56 9.09 20.14
C ALA A 34 -4.61 8.87 21.26
N ALA A 35 -5.56 7.96 21.06
CA ALA A 35 -6.50 7.55 22.10
C ALA A 35 -5.81 6.69 23.18
N GLY A 36 -4.80 5.89 22.79
CA GLY A 36 -3.97 5.07 23.68
C GLY A 36 -3.16 5.85 24.70
N GLU A 37 -2.74 7.07 24.37
CA GLU A 37 -2.11 7.98 25.33
C GLU A 37 -3.04 8.37 26.49
N GLN A 38 -4.36 8.19 26.34
CA GLN A 38 -5.35 8.62 27.32
C GLN A 38 -6.02 7.47 28.13
N ALA A 39 -5.85 6.18 27.77
CA ALA A 39 -6.49 5.06 28.50
C ALA A 39 -5.83 3.67 28.31
N ALA A 40 -5.82 2.84 29.37
CA ALA A 40 -5.19 1.51 29.42
C ALA A 40 -5.73 0.38 28.47
N PRO A 41 -7.00 0.36 28.00
CA PRO A 41 -7.46 -0.68 27.06
C PRO A 41 -6.97 -0.48 25.62
N ALA A 42 -6.46 0.70 25.28
CA ALA A 42 -6.22 1.12 23.90
C ALA A 42 -4.92 0.57 23.28
N THR A 43 -4.05 -0.08 24.07
CA THR A 43 -2.84 -0.74 23.56
C THR A 43 -3.18 -1.94 22.67
N ARG A 44 -4.24 -2.71 22.98
CA ARG A 44 -4.59 -3.92 22.20
C ARG A 44 -5.14 -3.56 20.81
N ASP A 45 -5.96 -2.52 20.73
CA ASP A 45 -6.54 -2.06 19.46
C ASP A 45 -5.46 -1.44 18.58
N LEU A 46 -4.54 -0.65 19.15
CA LEU A 46 -3.36 -0.14 18.45
C LEU A 46 -2.53 -1.28 17.83
N LEU A 47 -2.24 -2.34 18.58
CA LEU A 47 -1.50 -3.50 18.08
C LEU A 47 -2.22 -4.16 16.89
N LEU A 48 -3.55 -4.29 16.97
CA LEU A 48 -4.35 -4.88 15.91
C LEU A 48 -4.33 -4.02 14.64
N TYR A 49 -4.59 -2.72 14.77
CA TYR A 49 -4.62 -1.81 13.62
C TYR A 49 -3.24 -1.66 12.98
N CYS A 50 -2.18 -1.49 13.77
CA CYS A 50 -0.83 -1.36 13.26
C CYS A 50 -0.38 -2.61 12.51
N ARG A 51 -0.61 -3.81 13.07
CA ARG A 51 -0.28 -5.08 12.39
C ARG A 51 -1.10 -5.28 11.13
N GLY A 52 -2.41 -4.97 11.16
CA GLY A 52 -3.28 -5.06 9.99
C GLY A 52 -2.85 -4.12 8.86
N PHE A 53 -2.60 -2.85 9.18
CA PHE A 53 -2.10 -1.85 8.24
C PHE A 53 -0.75 -2.26 7.63
N CYS A 54 0.24 -2.62 8.47
CA CYS A 54 1.56 -3.06 8.03
C CYS A 54 1.47 -4.27 7.09
N SER A 55 0.68 -5.28 7.46
CA SER A 55 0.49 -6.48 6.64
C SER A 55 -0.17 -6.17 5.30
N ALA A 56 -1.15 -5.28 5.28
CA ALA A 56 -1.87 -4.92 4.06
C ALA A 56 -1.01 -4.12 3.09
N LEU A 57 -0.29 -3.09 3.59
CA LEU A 57 0.60 -2.27 2.77
C LEU A 57 1.72 -3.11 2.14
N ASP A 58 2.32 -3.98 2.94
CA ASP A 58 3.40 -4.88 2.52
C ASP A 58 2.90 -5.97 1.54
N SER A 59 1.65 -6.44 1.70
CA SER A 59 1.04 -7.36 0.73
C SER A 59 0.71 -6.68 -0.60
N HIS A 60 0.23 -5.43 -0.57
CA HIS A 60 -0.09 -4.64 -1.75
C HIS A 60 1.15 -4.43 -2.62
N HIS A 61 2.23 -3.84 -2.07
CA HIS A 61 3.46 -3.61 -2.82
C HIS A 61 4.08 -4.89 -3.39
N ARG A 62 4.07 -5.99 -2.62
CA ARG A 62 4.55 -7.29 -3.13
C ARG A 62 3.66 -7.89 -4.22
N GLY A 63 2.37 -7.58 -4.22
CA GLY A 63 1.48 -7.94 -5.32
C GLY A 63 1.89 -7.22 -6.59
N GLU A 64 2.19 -5.93 -6.47
CA GLU A 64 2.58 -5.09 -7.60
C GLU A 64 3.91 -5.54 -8.19
N ASP A 65 4.94 -5.68 -7.35
CA ASP A 65 6.28 -6.11 -7.75
C ASP A 65 6.27 -7.47 -8.47
N ARG A 66 5.47 -8.42 -7.97
CA ARG A 66 5.48 -9.80 -8.47
C ARG A 66 4.50 -10.06 -9.60
N SER A 67 3.51 -9.19 -9.80
CA SER A 67 2.41 -9.47 -10.74
C SER A 67 2.05 -8.27 -11.59
N LEU A 68 1.77 -7.11 -11.01
CA LEU A 68 1.32 -5.95 -11.80
C LEU A 68 2.44 -5.37 -12.66
N PHE A 69 3.60 -5.06 -12.06
CA PHE A 69 4.70 -4.41 -12.74
C PHE A 69 5.28 -5.27 -13.89
N PRO A 70 5.48 -6.59 -13.73
CA PRO A 70 5.87 -7.44 -14.86
C PRO A 70 4.86 -7.44 -16.00
N ALA A 71 3.55 -7.39 -15.69
CA ALA A 71 2.51 -7.32 -16.71
C ALA A 71 2.56 -5.98 -17.47
N ILE A 72 2.73 -4.86 -16.74
CA ILE A 72 2.90 -3.53 -17.33
C ILE A 72 4.15 -3.47 -18.20
N GLU A 73 5.30 -3.96 -17.73
CA GLU A 73 6.56 -3.89 -18.48
C GLU A 73 6.50 -4.69 -19.79
N ARG A 74 5.80 -5.81 -19.79
CA ARG A 74 5.61 -6.63 -21.00
C ARG A 74 4.83 -5.89 -22.09
N GLU A 75 3.80 -5.11 -21.74
CA GLU A 75 3.00 -4.34 -22.69
C GLU A 75 3.61 -2.96 -22.98
N HIS A 76 4.33 -2.40 -22.01
CA HIS A 76 4.90 -1.05 -22.06
C HIS A 76 6.38 -1.04 -21.60
N PRO A 77 7.33 -1.61 -22.38
CA PRO A 77 8.74 -1.71 -21.98
C PRO A 77 9.41 -0.38 -21.65
N GLY A 78 8.92 0.72 -22.24
CA GLY A 78 9.40 2.08 -21.95
C GLY A 78 9.16 2.56 -20.52
N LEU A 79 8.28 1.89 -19.75
CA LEU A 79 8.02 2.20 -18.35
C LEU A 79 8.99 1.53 -17.37
N ALA A 80 9.89 0.65 -17.84
CA ALA A 80 10.83 -0.05 -16.96
C ALA A 80 11.61 0.87 -15.98
N PRO A 81 12.08 2.08 -16.36
CA PRO A 81 12.70 2.99 -15.40
C PRO A 81 11.76 3.52 -14.31
N VAL A 82 10.47 3.68 -14.62
CA VAL A 82 9.43 4.10 -13.67
C VAL A 82 9.12 2.97 -12.70
N LEU A 83 8.93 1.75 -13.20
CA LEU A 83 8.63 0.57 -12.37
C LEU A 83 9.77 0.29 -11.38
N ARG A 84 11.03 0.32 -11.83
CA ARG A 84 12.19 0.21 -10.94
C ARG A 84 12.24 1.29 -9.86
N LYS A 85 11.73 2.49 -10.15
CA LYS A 85 11.66 3.57 -9.15
C LYS A 85 10.59 3.27 -8.09
N LEU A 86 9.46 2.71 -8.50
CA LEU A 86 8.39 2.26 -7.59
C LEU A 86 8.86 1.10 -6.70
N GLU A 87 9.53 0.10 -7.27
CA GLU A 87 10.13 -1.03 -6.51
C GLU A 87 11.16 -0.56 -5.47
N GLN A 88 11.93 0.50 -5.78
CA GLN A 88 12.84 1.12 -4.80
C GLN A 88 12.08 1.76 -3.65
N ASP A 89 10.98 2.46 -3.94
CA ASP A 89 10.12 3.04 -2.90
C ASP A 89 9.45 1.93 -2.07
N HIS A 90 9.03 0.82 -2.69
CA HIS A 90 8.52 -0.38 -1.99
C HIS A 90 9.56 -0.96 -1.02
N SER A 91 10.80 -1.09 -1.46
CA SER A 91 11.91 -1.58 -0.62
C SER A 91 12.16 -0.67 0.58
N MET A 92 12.09 0.66 0.38
CA MET A 92 12.20 1.64 1.46
C MET A 92 11.04 1.53 2.45
N MET A 93 9.80 1.40 1.95
CA MET A 93 8.63 1.24 2.81
C MET A 93 8.63 -0.08 3.57
N ALA A 94 9.07 -1.19 2.96
CA ALA A 94 9.25 -2.47 3.65
C ALA A 94 10.22 -2.34 4.85
N HIS A 95 11.31 -1.58 4.68
CA HIS A 95 12.23 -1.29 5.78
C HIS A 95 11.55 -0.48 6.91
N LEU A 96 10.78 0.55 6.56
CA LEU A 96 10.04 1.37 7.55
C LEU A 96 8.97 0.56 8.28
N ILE A 97 8.26 -0.32 7.57
CA ILE A 97 7.28 -1.26 8.13
C ILE A 97 7.95 -2.18 9.15
N GLY A 98 9.10 -2.78 8.81
CA GLY A 98 9.85 -3.63 9.74
C GLY A 98 10.32 -2.88 10.99
N GLY A 99 10.74 -1.62 10.84
CA GLY A 99 11.09 -0.75 11.97
C GLY A 99 9.88 -0.47 12.88
N LEU A 100 8.73 -0.15 12.30
CA LEU A 100 7.48 0.07 13.05
C LEU A 100 7.02 -1.21 13.77
N GLN A 101 7.05 -2.36 13.10
CA GLN A 101 6.70 -3.65 13.70
C GLN A 101 7.63 -3.99 14.88
N THR A 102 8.94 -3.75 14.74
CA THR A 102 9.90 -3.95 15.83
C THR A 102 9.58 -3.05 17.02
N ALA A 103 9.31 -1.77 16.78
CA ALA A 103 8.96 -0.82 17.84
C ALA A 103 7.67 -1.23 18.57
N VAL A 104 6.68 -1.72 17.82
CA VAL A 104 5.43 -2.27 18.34
C VAL A 104 5.68 -3.50 19.21
N ASP A 105 6.47 -4.47 18.74
CA ASP A 105 6.74 -5.71 19.46
C ASP A 105 7.62 -5.49 20.71
N SER A 106 8.38 -4.39 20.75
CA SER A 106 9.17 -3.97 21.91
C SER A 106 8.41 -3.07 22.90
N ASP A 107 7.12 -2.80 22.67
CA ASP A 107 6.31 -1.89 23.49
C ASP A 107 6.93 -0.48 23.59
N ALA A 108 7.38 0.06 22.45
CA ALA A 108 7.97 1.40 22.40
C ALA A 108 6.98 2.49 22.84
N ALA A 109 7.52 3.62 23.32
CA ALA A 109 6.70 4.73 23.77
C ALA A 109 5.77 5.26 22.65
N PRO A 110 4.56 5.75 22.97
CA PRO A 110 3.62 6.25 21.97
C PRO A 110 4.20 7.31 21.03
N ALA A 111 5.03 8.22 21.56
CA ALA A 111 5.73 9.22 20.77
C ALA A 111 6.67 8.62 19.71
N ASP A 112 7.30 7.48 20.00
CA ASP A 112 8.18 6.80 19.05
C ASP A 112 7.36 6.13 17.94
N LEU A 113 6.27 5.45 18.31
CA LEU A 113 5.32 4.88 17.34
C LEU A 113 4.72 5.95 16.42
N SER A 114 4.39 7.12 16.97
CA SER A 114 3.88 8.26 16.18
C SER A 114 4.92 8.69 15.13
N ARG A 115 6.19 8.84 15.52
CA ARG A 115 7.27 9.20 14.59
C ARG A 115 7.44 8.17 13.46
N HIS A 116 7.33 6.88 13.77
CA HIS A 116 7.34 5.83 12.76
C HIS A 116 6.15 5.93 11.79
N LEU A 117 4.93 6.10 12.31
CA LEU A 117 3.72 6.24 11.50
C LEU A 117 3.72 7.52 10.65
N ASP A 118 4.29 8.61 11.16
CA ASP A 118 4.44 9.87 10.42
C ASP A 118 5.42 9.73 9.26
N GLY A 119 6.59 9.14 9.51
CA GLY A 119 7.59 8.87 8.49
C GLY A 119 7.05 7.95 7.39
N LEU A 120 6.44 6.82 7.78
CA LEU A 120 5.84 5.88 6.83
C LEU A 120 4.71 6.54 6.02
N GLY A 121 3.83 7.29 6.66
CA GLY A 121 2.72 7.97 5.99
C GLY A 121 3.17 9.03 4.98
N ALA A 122 4.25 9.77 5.28
CA ALA A 122 4.79 10.76 4.35
C ALA A 122 5.34 10.12 3.07
N ILE A 123 6.09 9.01 3.21
CA ILE A 123 6.62 8.26 2.07
C ILE A 123 5.49 7.60 1.28
N MET A 124 4.55 6.95 1.96
CA MET A 124 3.37 6.31 1.37
C MET A 124 2.56 7.29 0.52
N GLU A 125 2.27 8.49 1.01
CA GLU A 125 1.49 9.48 0.25
C GLU A 125 2.25 9.99 -0.97
N SER A 126 3.56 10.25 -0.84
CA SER A 126 4.40 10.64 -1.99
C SER A 126 4.44 9.54 -3.05
N HIS A 127 4.56 8.28 -2.61
CA HIS A 127 4.61 7.10 -3.46
C HIS A 127 3.29 6.91 -4.22
N PHE A 128 2.14 6.82 -3.53
CA PHE A 128 0.83 6.65 -4.18
C PHE A 128 0.54 7.74 -5.21
N ARG A 129 0.86 9.01 -4.89
CA ARG A 129 0.68 10.11 -5.85
C ARG A 129 1.60 9.98 -7.06
N PHE A 130 2.81 9.48 -6.89
CA PHE A 130 3.71 9.24 -8.02
C PHE A 130 3.19 8.10 -8.87
N GLU A 131 2.89 6.95 -8.28
CA GLU A 131 2.36 5.80 -8.99
C GLU A 131 1.08 6.13 -9.76
N GLU A 132 0.08 6.73 -9.09
CA GLU A 132 -1.20 7.07 -9.72
C GLU A 132 -0.99 7.99 -10.93
N ARG A 133 -0.10 8.98 -10.84
CA ARG A 133 0.22 9.87 -11.97
C ARG A 133 0.90 9.16 -13.12
N ARG A 134 1.67 8.10 -12.85
CA ARG A 134 2.46 7.41 -13.88
C ARG A 134 1.71 6.26 -14.51
N LEU A 135 0.87 5.56 -13.76
CA LEU A 135 0.34 4.26 -14.16
C LEU A 135 -1.17 4.24 -14.42
N LEU A 136 -2.00 5.16 -13.90
CA LEU A 136 -3.46 5.02 -14.07
C LEU A 136 -3.91 4.95 -15.53
N THR A 137 -3.40 5.83 -16.39
CA THR A 137 -3.74 5.79 -17.83
C THR A 137 -3.24 4.52 -18.52
N VAL A 138 -2.15 3.93 -18.02
CA VAL A 138 -1.60 2.67 -18.54
C VAL A 138 -2.51 1.51 -18.12
N LEU A 139 -2.96 1.53 -16.86
CA LEU A 139 -3.86 0.55 -16.28
C LEU A 139 -5.25 0.52 -16.95
N ASP A 140 -5.73 1.65 -17.46
CA ASP A 140 -6.99 1.72 -18.23
C ASP A 140 -6.94 0.87 -19.51
N THR A 141 -5.74 0.60 -20.04
CA THR A 141 -5.53 -0.16 -21.28
C THR A 141 -4.87 -1.52 -21.07
N LEU A 142 -4.53 -1.88 -19.83
CA LEU A 142 -3.74 -3.07 -19.52
C LEU A 142 -4.55 -4.35 -19.79
N ALA A 143 -4.02 -5.22 -20.68
CA ALA A 143 -4.58 -6.54 -20.92
C ALA A 143 -3.78 -7.61 -20.14
N THR A 144 -4.34 -8.08 -19.03
CA THR A 144 -3.68 -9.10 -18.21
C THR A 144 -4.66 -10.15 -17.68
N ASP A 145 -4.16 -11.38 -17.54
CA ASP A 145 -4.89 -12.49 -16.91
C ASP A 145 -4.75 -12.49 -15.39
N ALA A 146 -3.89 -11.62 -14.83
CA ALA A 146 -3.72 -11.49 -13.39
C ALA A 146 -5.05 -11.14 -12.70
N ALA A 147 -5.32 -11.75 -11.55
CA ALA A 147 -6.44 -11.35 -10.73
C ALA A 147 -6.08 -10.07 -9.97
N PRO A 148 -6.96 -9.05 -9.93
CA PRO A 148 -6.68 -7.80 -9.21
C PRO A 148 -6.30 -7.99 -7.75
N ARG A 149 -6.86 -9.01 -7.08
CA ARG A 149 -6.54 -9.34 -5.69
C ARG A 149 -5.09 -9.81 -5.51
N ASP A 150 -4.54 -10.54 -6.48
CA ASP A 150 -3.17 -11.05 -6.40
C ASP A 150 -2.16 -9.94 -6.70
N ALA A 151 -2.53 -9.03 -7.59
CA ALA A 151 -1.69 -7.93 -8.06
C ALA A 151 -1.75 -6.68 -7.18
N LEU A 152 -2.87 -6.41 -6.51
CA LEU A 152 -3.04 -5.20 -5.68
C LEU A 152 -3.25 -5.52 -4.20
N GLY A 153 -3.35 -6.80 -3.84
CA GLY A 153 -3.67 -7.24 -2.48
C GLY A 153 -5.15 -7.11 -2.12
N THR A 154 -5.47 -7.51 -0.89
CA THR A 154 -6.81 -7.37 -0.31
C THR A 154 -6.72 -6.59 0.99
N LEU A 155 -7.66 -5.65 1.16
CA LEU A 155 -7.97 -4.96 2.41
C LEU A 155 -9.43 -5.20 2.76
#